data_AF-A0A2A9E9K4-F1
#
_entry.id   AF-A0A2A9E9K4-F1
#
_cell.length_a   1.000
_cell.length_b   1.000
_cell.length_c   1.000
_cell.angle_alpha   90.00
_cell.angle_beta   90.00
_cell.angle_gamma   90.00
#
_symmetry.space_group_name_H-M   'P 1'
#
loop_
_entity.id
_entity.type
_entity.pdbx_description
1 polymer ?
#
loop_
_entity_poly.entity_id
_entity_poly.type
_entity_poly.pdbx_seq_one_letter_code
_entity_poly.pdbx_strand_id
1 'polypeptide(L)'
;MAEPIEPTRETMYLPPAAPNHNHGHTTAAWTTTIVVLLGVVVAAGAVVAALPWLFWVGIGVAALGVVLGKVLAVLGYGQPDPAER
;
A
#
# COMPACT_ATOMS: atom_id res chain seq x y z
N MET A 1 35.44 9.82 45.26
CA MET A 1 34.82 8.52 44.93
C MET A 1 33.74 8.80 43.91
N ALA A 2 33.98 8.50 42.63
CA ALA A 2 32.97 8.69 41.58
C ALA A 2 31.97 7.53 41.67
N GLU A 3 30.67 7.82 41.65
CA GLU A 3 29.66 6.78 41.53
C GLU A 3 29.78 6.07 40.16
N PRO A 4 29.66 4.74 40.11
CA PRO A 4 29.49 4.02 38.85
C PRO A 4 28.14 4.41 38.22
N ILE A 5 28.18 5.01 37.03
CA ILE A 5 26.99 5.25 36.21
C ILE A 5 26.41 3.89 35.77
N GLU A 6 25.33 3.44 36.41
CA GLU A 6 24.62 2.25 35.96
C GLU A 6 23.97 2.59 34.61
N PRO A 7 24.35 1.94 33.49
CA PRO A 7 23.71 2.20 32.21
C PRO A 7 22.23 1.84 32.39
N THR A 8 21.38 2.86 32.35
CA THR A 8 19.94 2.72 32.51
C THR A 8 19.47 1.70 31.49
N ARG A 9 19.08 0.50 31.95
CA ARG A 9 18.50 -0.56 31.11
C ARG A 9 17.14 -0.07 30.67
N GLU A 10 17.14 0.73 29.61
CA GLU A 10 15.95 1.20 28.93
C GLU A 10 15.16 -0.04 28.52
N THR A 11 14.05 -0.30 29.20
CA THR A 11 13.18 -1.42 28.88
C THR A 11 12.60 -1.14 27.51
N MET A 12 13.22 -1.70 26.49
CA MET A 12 12.82 -1.53 25.09
C MET A 12 11.37 -2.00 24.97
N TYR A 13 10.44 -1.05 24.82
CA TYR A 13 9.05 -1.36 24.56
C TYR A 13 8.96 -1.94 23.15
N LEU A 14 8.85 -3.27 23.08
CA LEU A 14 8.63 -3.96 21.83
C LEU A 14 7.13 -4.06 21.57
N PRO A 15 6.66 -3.75 20.35
CA PRO A 15 5.28 -4.03 19.99
C PRO A 15 4.99 -5.53 20.16
N PRO A 16 3.75 -5.89 20.54
CA PRO A 16 3.37 -7.26 20.87
C PRO A 16 3.52 -8.26 19.71
N ALA A 17 3.68 -7.77 18.47
CA ALA A 17 3.91 -8.61 17.30
C ALA A 17 5.01 -8.02 16.41
N ALA A 18 5.82 -8.91 15.83
CA ALA A 18 6.82 -8.52 14.83
C ALA A 18 6.13 -7.96 13.56
N PRO A 19 6.69 -6.95 12.89
CA PRO A 19 6.17 -6.44 11.63
C PRO A 19 6.00 -7.51 10.56
N ASN A 20 5.07 -7.30 9.63
CA ASN A 20 4.89 -8.18 8.48
C ASN A 20 6.14 -8.18 7.59
N HIS A 21 6.66 -9.36 7.25
CA HIS A 21 7.87 -9.54 6.42
C HIS A 21 7.65 -9.30 4.92
N ASN A 22 6.41 -9.09 4.46
CA ASN A 22 6.14 -8.87 3.04
C ASN A 22 6.36 -7.41 2.58
N HIS A 23 6.65 -6.45 3.46
CA HIS A 23 6.93 -5.04 3.10
C HIS A 23 5.84 -4.37 2.23
N GLY A 24 4.59 -4.84 2.31
CA GLY A 24 3.50 -4.34 1.47
C GLY A 24 3.43 -5.00 0.09
N HIS A 25 4.28 -6.00 -0.21
CA HIS A 25 4.19 -6.87 -1.39
C HIS A 25 3.05 -7.89 -1.24
N THR A 26 1.82 -7.37 -1.12
CA THR A 26 0.59 -8.16 -1.15
C THR A 26 0.02 -8.13 -2.55
N THR A 27 -0.73 -9.16 -2.93
CA THR A 27 -1.39 -9.21 -4.23
C THR A 27 -2.36 -8.04 -4.37
N ALA A 28 -3.13 -7.70 -3.33
CA ALA A 28 -4.03 -6.55 -3.34
C ALA A 28 -3.29 -5.23 -3.61
N ALA A 29 -2.13 -5.00 -2.96
CA ALA A 29 -1.36 -3.77 -3.15
C ALA A 29 -0.77 -3.67 -4.57
N TRP A 30 -0.16 -4.73 -5.09
CA TRP A 30 0.42 -4.72 -6.43
C TRP A 30 -0.63 -4.61 -7.53
N THR A 31 -1.76 -5.32 -7.39
CA THR A 31 -2.87 -5.20 -8.34
C THR A 31 -3.42 -3.78 -8.37
N THR A 32 -3.68 -3.17 -7.22
CA THR A 32 -4.15 -1.77 -7.14
C THR A 32 -3.17 -0.84 -7.84
N THR A 33 -1.88 -0.95 -7.49
CA THR A 33 -0.83 -0.07 -8.01
C THR A 33 -0.74 -0.17 -9.54
N ILE A 34 -0.68 -1.38 -10.10
CA ILE A 34 -0.55 -1.58 -11.55
C ILE A 34 -1.77 -1.03 -12.29
N VAL A 35 -2.99 -1.35 -11.83
CA VAL A 35 -4.21 -0.93 -12.53
C VAL A 35 -4.39 0.59 -12.47
N VAL A 36 -4.11 1.21 -11.31
CA VAL A 36 -4.14 2.67 -11.17
C VAL A 36 -3.09 3.32 -12.07
N LEU A 37 -1.85 2.82 -12.08
CA LEU A 37 -0.81 3.35 -12.95
C LEU A 37 -1.17 3.25 -14.42
N LEU A 38 -1.74 2.13 -14.88
CA LEU A 38 -2.22 1.97 -16.25
C LEU A 38 -3.31 2.99 -16.59
N GLY A 39 -4.29 3.18 -15.71
CA GLY A 39 -5.35 4.18 -15.89
C GLY A 39 -4.80 5.61 -15.98
N VAL A 40 -3.84 5.96 -15.12
CA VAL A 40 -3.18 7.27 -15.11
C VAL A 40 -2.34 7.48 -16.38
N VAL A 41 -1.61 6.48 -16.84
CA VAL A 41 -0.84 6.54 -18.09
C VAL A 41 -1.76 6.77 -19.29
N VAL A 42 -2.90 6.06 -19.35
CA VAL A 42 -3.91 6.26 -20.40
C VAL A 42 -4.50 7.67 -20.32
N ALA A 43 -4.85 8.16 -19.12
CA ALA A 43 -5.39 9.49 -18.94
C ALA A 43 -4.40 10.58 -19.34
N ALA A 44 -3.13 10.47 -18.94
CA ALA A 44 -2.07 11.39 -19.30
C ALA A 44 -1.82 11.40 -20.82
N GLY A 45 -1.76 10.22 -21.44
CA GLY A 45 -1.65 10.10 -22.90
C GLY A 45 -2.83 10.72 -23.64
N ALA A 46 -4.05 10.59 -23.12
CA ALA A 46 -5.24 11.21 -23.68
C ALA A 46 -5.21 12.74 -23.63
N VAL A 47 -4.64 13.32 -22.56
CA VAL A 47 -4.44 14.77 -22.46
C VAL A 47 -3.46 15.25 -23.52
N VAL A 48 -2.33 14.56 -23.71
CA VAL A 48 -1.34 14.89 -24.75
C VAL A 48 -1.95 14.79 -26.16
N ALA A 49 -2.81 13.80 -26.40
CA ALA A 49 -3.47 13.59 -27.68
C ALA A 49 -4.74 14.44 -27.89
N ALA A 50 -5.13 15.31 -26.93
CA ALA A 50 -6.39 16.06 -26.95
C ALA A 50 -7.63 15.17 -27.19
N LEU A 51 -7.71 14.03 -26.50
CA LEU A 51 -8.83 13.07 -26.57
C LEU A 51 -9.62 13.04 -25.25
N PRO A 52 -10.64 13.92 -25.05
CA PRO A 52 -11.35 14.03 -23.78
C PRO A 52 -12.06 12.75 -23.33
N TRP A 53 -12.59 11.96 -24.27
CA TRP A 53 -13.28 10.71 -23.93
C TRP A 53 -12.31 9.67 -23.37
N LEU A 54 -11.10 9.59 -23.90
CA LEU A 54 -10.08 8.62 -23.47
C LEU A 54 -9.49 9.00 -22.10
N PHE A 55 -9.45 10.30 -21.79
CA PHE A 55 -9.11 10.77 -20.46
C PHE A 55 -10.06 10.18 -19.41
N TRP A 56 -11.37 10.25 -19.64
CA TRP A 56 -12.37 9.69 -18.73
C TRP A 56 -12.31 8.16 -18.66
N VAL A 57 -11.97 7.47 -19.75
CA VAL A 57 -11.69 6.02 -19.71
C VAL A 57 -10.51 5.73 -18.78
N GLY A 58 -9.41 6.47 -18.89
CA GLY A 58 -8.24 6.32 -18.00
C GLY A 58 -8.59 6.56 -16.53
N ILE A 59 -9.38 7.60 -16.23
CA ILE A 59 -9.90 7.85 -14.88
C ILE A 59 -10.78 6.69 -14.39
N GLY A 60 -11.64 6.15 -15.25
CA GLY A 60 -12.47 4.98 -14.93
C GLY A 60 -11.64 3.75 -14.58
N VAL A 61 -10.57 3.48 -15.33
CA VAL A 61 -9.63 2.38 -15.05
C VAL A 61 -8.91 2.60 -13.73
N ALA A 62 -8.47 3.82 -13.44
CA ALA A 62 -7.81 4.13 -12.16
C ALA A 62 -8.76 3.93 -10.97
N ALA A 63 -10.01 4.41 -11.07
CA ALA A 63 -11.03 4.18 -10.06
C ALA A 63 -11.31 2.68 -9.84
N LEU A 64 -11.40 1.91 -10.93
CA LEU A 64 -11.56 0.45 -10.88
C LEU A 64 -10.40 -0.23 -10.14
N GLY A 65 -9.17 0.24 -10.34
CA GLY A 65 -7.99 -0.28 -9.62
C GLY A 65 -8.13 -0.16 -8.10
N VAL A 66 -8.65 0.96 -7.60
CA VAL A 66 -8.91 1.16 -6.17
C VAL A 66 -9.97 0.19 -5.65
N VAL A 67 -11.06 0.00 -6.41
CA VAL A 67 -12.13 -0.94 -6.06
C VAL A 67 -11.59 -2.37 -6.00
N LEU A 68 -10.86 -2.81 -7.03
CA LEU A 68 -10.23 -4.14 -7.07
C LEU A 68 -9.30 -4.37 -5.88
N GLY A 69 -8.51 -3.36 -5.51
CA GLY A 69 -7.67 -3.38 -4.32
C GLY A 69 -8.42 -3.69 -3.04
N LYS A 70 -9.54 -2.99 -2.83
CA LYS A 70 -10.39 -3.22 -1.65
C LYS A 70 -11.05 -4.59 -1.67
N VAL A 71 -11.56 -5.03 -2.83
CA VAL A 71 -12.13 -6.37 -2.98
C VAL A 71 -11.09 -7.45 -2.65
N LEU A 72 -9.88 -7.36 -3.21
CA LEU A 72 -8.80 -8.30 -2.93
C LEU A 72 -8.37 -8.29 -1.45
N ALA A 73 -8.31 -7.12 -0.83
CA ALA A 73 -8.01 -7.01 0.60
C ALA A 73 -9.06 -7.73 1.46
N VAL A 74 -10.35 -7.56 1.17
CA VAL A 74 -11.46 -8.25 1.86
C VAL A 74 -11.40 -9.77 1.65
N LEU A 75 -10.95 -10.22 0.48
CA LEU A 75 -10.76 -11.64 0.17
C LEU A 75 -9.49 -12.24 0.81
N GLY A 76 -8.75 -11.49 1.64
CA GLY A 76 -7.57 -11.98 2.35
C GLY A 76 -6.26 -11.88 1.57
N TYR A 77 -6.28 -11.27 0.38
CA TYR A 77 -5.07 -11.01 -0.41
C TYR A 77 -4.35 -9.70 -0.04
N GLY A 78 -4.82 -9.04 1.02
CA GLY A 78 -4.25 -7.83 1.58
C GLY A 78 -3.16 -8.09 2.63
N GLN A 79 -2.84 -7.04 3.38
CA GLN A 79 -1.87 -7.13 4.48
C GLN A 79 -2.55 -7.72 5.73
N PRO A 80 -2.05 -8.81 6.32
CA PRO A 80 -2.64 -9.38 7.54
C PRO A 80 -2.50 -8.44 8.74
N ASP A 81 -3.50 -8.39 9.60
CA ASP A 81 -3.44 -7.66 10.87
C ASP A 81 -2.38 -8.33 11.78
N PRO A 82 -1.43 -7.56 12.35
CA PRO A 82 -0.54 -8.03 13.40
C PRO A 82 -1.20 -8.76 14.57
N ALA A 83 -2.43 -8.42 14.93
CA ALA A 83 -3.14 -9.02 16.06
C ALA A 83 -3.87 -10.34 15.72
N GLU A 84 -4.10 -10.63 14.43
CA GLU A 84 -4.80 -11.84 13.96
C GLU A 84 -3.82 -12.95 13.52
N ARG A 85 -2.52 -12.84 13.80
CA ARG A 85 -1.49 -13.82 13.42
C ARG A 85 -1.13 -14.78 14.56
#